data_AF-A0A183T5J0-F1
#
_entry.id   AF-A0A183T5J0-F1
#
_cell.length_a   1.000
_cell.length_b   1.000
_cell.length_c   1.000
_cell.angle_alpha   90.00
_cell.angle_beta   90.00
_cell.angle_gamma   90.00
#
_symmetry.space_group_name_H-M   'P 1'
#
loop_
_entity.id
_entity.type
_entity.pdbx_description
1 polymer ?
#
loop_
_entity_poly.entity_id
_entity_poly.type
_entity_poly.pdbx_seq_one_letter_code
_entity_poly.pdbx_strand_id
1 'polypeptide(L)'
;MGPGLFCLPLLAISLAFSISAIVLPYWPCGSLLGTCLPSVYHLIMAALFCVGCLILGLVLLVDILSFCSSSGACVRGRVCAFVKFTALVVGSGCLVAGNLFYATFYLKTWSFMLSMSGCLTAVYAILFYVTTLRFIKRK
;
A
#
# COMPACT_ATOMS: atom_id res chain seq x y z
N MET A 1 -24.67 4.67 2.86
CA MET A 1 -23.31 4.34 3.34
C MET A 1 -22.32 4.51 2.20
N GLY A 2 -21.28 5.33 2.38
CA GLY A 2 -20.29 5.59 1.34
C GLY A 2 -19.26 4.45 1.19
N PRO A 3 -18.70 4.23 -0.02
CA PRO A 3 -17.66 3.22 -0.31
C PRO A 3 -16.40 3.30 0.56
N GLY A 4 -16.08 4.49 1.07
CA GLY A 4 -14.79 4.80 1.69
C GLY A 4 -14.61 4.27 3.12
N LEU A 5 -15.70 3.93 3.84
CA LEU A 5 -15.61 3.63 5.27
C LEU A 5 -14.82 2.35 5.57
N PHE A 6 -14.89 1.34 4.70
CA PHE A 6 -14.15 0.08 4.86
C PHE A 6 -12.77 0.12 4.20
N CYS A 7 -12.58 0.90 3.13
CA CYS A 7 -11.28 1.02 2.45
C CYS A 7 -10.25 1.76 3.30
N LEU A 8 -10.68 2.79 4.04
CA LEU A 8 -9.82 3.58 4.94
C LEU A 8 -9.06 2.73 5.98
N PRO A 9 -9.73 1.94 6.84
CA PRO A 9 -9.03 1.14 7.85
C PRO A 9 -8.17 0.04 7.24
N LEU A 10 -8.60 -0.54 6.10
CA LEU A 10 -7.81 -1.55 5.37
C LEU A 10 -6.48 -0.95 4.86
N LEU A 11 -6.52 0.25 4.29
CA LEU A 11 -5.31 0.95 3.84
C LEU A 11 -4.44 1.38 5.01
N ALA A 12 -5.02 1.86 6.11
CA ALA A 12 -4.27 2.23 7.30
C ALA A 12 -3.54 1.04 7.92
N ILE A 13 -4.21 -0.12 8.05
CA ILE A 13 -3.60 -1.36 8.55
C ILE A 13 -2.49 -1.84 7.61
N SER A 14 -2.73 -1.80 6.29
CA SER A 14 -1.73 -2.14 5.28
C SER A 14 -0.48 -1.27 5.39
N LEU A 15 -0.66 0.05 5.53
CA LEU A 15 0.44 0.99 5.68
C LEU A 15 1.20 0.76 6.99
N ALA A 16 0.48 0.53 8.10
CA ALA A 16 1.08 0.25 9.40
C ALA A 16 1.96 -1.00 9.34
N PHE A 17 1.46 -2.11 8.78
CA PHE A 17 2.26 -3.33 8.62
C PHE A 17 3.47 -3.13 7.70
N SER A 18 3.31 -2.37 6.62
CA SER A 18 4.40 -2.08 5.68
C SER A 18 5.48 -1.19 6.32
N ILE A 19 5.10 -0.17 7.08
CA ILE A 19 6.02 0.71 7.82
C ILE A 19 6.71 -0.07 8.93
N SER A 20 5.97 -0.86 9.71
CA SER A 20 6.56 -1.75 10.71
C SER A 20 7.59 -2.68 10.07
N ALA A 21 7.29 -3.28 8.91
CA ALA A 21 8.25 -4.12 8.21
C ALA A 21 9.56 -3.39 7.86
N ILE A 22 9.51 -2.09 7.51
CA ILE A 22 10.70 -1.28 7.21
C ILE A 22 11.50 -0.96 8.47
N VAL A 23 10.82 -0.64 9.57
CA VAL A 23 11.45 -0.18 10.82
C VAL A 23 12.05 -1.35 11.62
N LEU A 24 11.43 -2.53 11.56
CA LEU A 24 11.82 -3.67 12.39
C LEU A 24 13.22 -4.20 12.01
N PRO A 25 14.13 -4.40 12.99
CA PRO A 25 15.50 -4.81 12.74
C PRO A 25 15.65 -6.34 12.52
N TYR A 26 14.62 -7.02 12.02
CA TYR A 26 14.62 -8.46 11.78
C TYR A 26 14.87 -8.83 10.31
N TRP A 27 15.53 -7.95 9.57
CA TRP A 27 16.10 -8.27 8.26
C TRP A 27 17.44 -8.99 8.43
N PRO A 28 17.96 -9.68 7.40
CA PRO A 28 19.21 -10.44 7.49
C PRO A 28 20.41 -9.59 7.95
N CYS A 29 20.32 -8.26 7.77
CA CYS A 29 21.32 -7.27 8.15
C CYS A 29 20.86 -6.33 9.28
N GLY A 30 19.89 -6.74 10.09
CA GLY A 30 19.23 -5.84 11.04
C GLY A 30 18.18 -5.02 10.32
N SER A 31 18.55 -3.91 9.69
CA SER A 31 17.60 -3.02 9.00
C SER A 31 17.57 -3.23 7.48
N LEU A 32 16.42 -2.94 6.86
CA LEU A 32 16.25 -2.91 5.41
C LEU A 32 17.05 -1.77 4.74
N LEU A 33 17.35 -0.70 5.49
CA LEU A 33 18.20 0.44 5.06
C LEU A 33 19.63 0.34 5.63
N GLY A 34 19.98 -0.78 6.27
CA GLY A 34 21.30 -1.01 6.84
C GLY A 34 22.37 -1.22 5.75
N THR A 35 23.59 -0.76 6.03
CA THR A 35 24.71 -0.72 5.06
C THR A 35 25.43 -2.05 4.85
N CYS A 36 25.02 -3.14 5.49
CA CYS A 36 25.81 -4.36 5.55
C CYS A 36 25.88 -5.15 4.22
N LEU A 37 24.92 -4.96 3.30
CA LEU A 37 24.98 -5.51 1.94
C LEU A 37 24.52 -4.46 0.91
N PRO A 38 25.42 -3.60 0.38
CA PRO A 38 25.10 -2.71 -0.72
C PRO A 38 25.09 -3.52 -2.03
N SER A 39 24.08 -4.38 -2.18
CA SER A 39 23.79 -5.04 -3.44
C SER A 39 22.73 -4.22 -4.18
N VAL A 40 22.91 -4.04 -5.49
CA VAL A 40 21.98 -3.27 -6.34
C VAL A 40 20.53 -3.74 -6.15
N TYR A 41 20.34 -5.05 -5.94
CA TYR A 41 19.04 -5.64 -5.66
C TYR A 41 18.39 -5.12 -4.37
N HIS A 42 19.13 -4.99 -3.26
CA HIS A 42 18.59 -4.45 -2.00
C HIS A 42 18.11 -3.01 -2.15
N LEU A 43 18.85 -2.21 -2.91
CA LEU A 43 18.52 -0.80 -3.15
C LEU A 43 17.25 -0.67 -3.99
N ILE A 44 17.07 -1.54 -4.98
CA ILE A 44 15.83 -1.64 -5.78
C ILE A 44 14.65 -2.04 -4.90
N MET A 45 14.79 -3.04 -4.01
CA MET A 45 13.71 -3.44 -3.09
C MET A 45 13.31 -2.29 -2.17
N ALA A 46 14.29 -1.64 -1.54
CA ALA A 46 14.04 -0.53 -0.62
C ALA A 46 13.34 0.63 -1.34
N ALA A 47 13.77 0.96 -2.56
CA ALA A 47 13.11 1.98 -3.37
C ALA A 47 11.66 1.61 -3.70
N LEU A 48 11.40 0.37 -4.14
CA LEU A 48 10.04 -0.14 -4.41
C LEU A 48 9.14 -0.06 -3.16
N PHE A 49 9.67 -0.42 -1.99
CA PHE A 49 8.94 -0.35 -0.72
C PHE A 49 8.61 1.09 -0.31
N CYS A 50 9.61 1.98 -0.33
CA CYS A 50 9.42 3.37 0.03
C CYS A 50 8.45 4.06 -0.93
N VAL A 51 8.61 3.86 -2.24
CA VAL A 51 7.71 4.44 -3.26
C VAL A 51 6.28 3.90 -3.09
N GLY A 52 6.12 2.59 -2.90
CA GLY A 52 4.80 1.98 -2.66
C GLY A 52 4.11 2.54 -1.41
N CYS A 53 4.84 2.65 -0.28
CA CYS A 53 4.31 3.24 0.95
C CYS A 53 3.95 4.72 0.78
N LEU A 54 4.75 5.49 0.05
CA LEU A 54 4.53 6.92 -0.18
C LEU A 54 3.27 7.14 -1.03
N ILE A 55 3.10 6.36 -2.11
CA ILE A 55 1.90 6.42 -2.95
C ILE A 55 0.65 6.04 -2.15
N LEU A 56 0.67 4.93 -1.40
CA LEU A 56 -0.49 4.51 -0.60
C LEU A 56 -0.78 5.50 0.55
N GLY A 57 0.26 6.08 1.15
CA GLY A 57 0.12 7.12 2.17
C GLY A 57 -0.54 8.38 1.64
N LEU A 58 -0.20 8.82 0.43
CA LEU A 58 -0.88 9.93 -0.25
C LEU A 58 -2.35 9.62 -0.51
N VAL A 59 -2.67 8.40 -0.96
CA VAL A 59 -4.07 7.99 -1.16
C VAL A 59 -4.85 8.04 0.15
N LEU A 60 -4.28 7.50 1.24
CA LEU A 60 -4.87 7.53 2.57
C LEU A 60 -5.12 8.96 3.06
N LEU A 61 -4.14 9.86 2.84
CA LEU A 61 -4.25 11.26 3.22
C LEU A 61 -5.36 11.98 2.45
N VAL A 62 -5.48 11.72 1.14
CA VAL A 62 -6.59 12.24 0.32
C VAL A 62 -7.94 11.69 0.80
N ASP A 63 -8.02 10.42 1.22
CA ASP A 63 -9.24 9.86 1.78
C ASP A 63 -9.63 10.52 3.11
N ILE A 64 -8.68 10.76 4.02
CA ILE A 64 -8.92 11.47 5.29
C ILE A 64 -9.40 12.91 5.04
N LEU A 65 -8.71 13.66 4.16
CA LEU A 65 -9.10 15.03 3.81
C LEU A 65 -10.49 15.07 3.17
N SER A 66 -10.84 14.07 2.37
CA SER A 66 -12.17 13.97 1.76
C SER A 66 -13.28 13.66 2.77
N PHE A 67 -12.95 13.03 3.90
CA PHE A 67 -13.87 12.79 5.01
C PHE A 67 -14.08 14.04 5.87
N CYS A 68 -13.03 14.85 6.07
CA CYS A 68 -13.10 16.08 6.86
C CYS A 68 -13.73 17.27 6.10
N SER A 69 -13.68 17.29 4.77
CA SER A 69 -14.29 18.36 3.98
C SER A 69 -15.79 18.12 3.77
N SER A 70 -16.63 18.98 4.37
CA SER A 70 -18.09 19.04 4.11
C SER A 70 -18.40 19.35 2.62
N SER A 71 -17.47 19.98 1.90
CA SER A 71 -17.54 20.15 0.45
C SER A 71 -16.90 18.96 -0.27
N GLY A 72 -17.63 17.85 -0.33
CA GLY A 72 -17.26 16.58 -0.99
C GLY A 72 -17.12 16.65 -2.52
N ALA A 73 -16.60 17.74 -3.07
CA ALA A 73 -16.44 17.95 -4.51
C ALA A 73 -15.44 16.97 -5.15
N CYS A 74 -14.41 16.53 -4.40
CA CYS A 74 -13.44 15.56 -4.90
C CYS A 74 -13.97 14.12 -5.00
N VAL A 75 -15.10 13.78 -4.37
CA VAL A 75 -15.68 12.40 -4.38
C VAL A 75 -16.60 12.19 -5.59
N ARG A 76 -17.11 13.26 -6.21
CA ARG A 76 -18.09 13.17 -7.31
C ARG A 76 -17.46 13.12 -8.71
N GLY A 77 -16.18 13.42 -8.84
CA GLY A 77 -15.46 13.44 -10.11
C GLY A 77 -15.05 12.03 -10.57
N ARG A 78 -15.56 11.58 -11.72
CA ARG A 78 -15.18 10.31 -12.36
C ARG A 78 -13.65 10.17 -12.57
N VAL A 79 -12.97 11.31 -12.79
CA VAL A 79 -11.51 11.41 -12.94
C VAL A 79 -10.78 11.16 -11.61
N CYS A 80 -11.27 11.70 -10.50
CA CYS A 80 -10.66 11.51 -9.18
C CYS A 80 -10.73 10.04 -8.73
N ALA A 81 -11.85 9.37 -8.99
CA ALA A 81 -12.00 7.94 -8.73
C ALA A 81 -11.02 7.09 -9.55
N PHE A 82 -10.81 7.44 -10.82
CA PHE A 82 -9.85 6.74 -11.68
C PHE A 82 -8.41 6.94 -11.20
N VAL A 83 -8.02 8.17 -10.88
CA VAL A 83 -6.67 8.48 -10.36
C VAL A 83 -6.39 7.74 -9.05
N LYS A 84 -7.37 7.71 -8.12
CA LYS A 84 -7.27 6.93 -6.88
C LYS A 84 -7.09 5.44 -7.15
N PHE A 85 -7.88 4.88 -8.07
CA PHE A 85 -7.76 3.48 -8.46
C PHE A 85 -6.38 3.16 -9.04
N THR A 86 -5.89 3.97 -9.97
CA THR A 86 -4.56 3.78 -10.57
C THR A 86 -3.45 3.91 -9.52
N ALA A 87 -3.55 4.87 -8.61
CA ALA A 87 -2.57 5.06 -7.54
C ALA A 87 -2.54 3.86 -6.58
N LEU A 88 -3.71 3.33 -6.21
CA LEU A 88 -3.82 2.12 -5.39
C LEU A 88 -3.19 0.91 -6.06
N VAL A 89 -3.50 0.69 -7.35
CA VAL A 89 -2.96 -0.42 -8.13
C VAL A 89 -1.44 -0.30 -8.24
N VAL A 90 -0.93 0.87 -8.63
CA VAL A 90 0.52 1.11 -8.76
C VAL A 90 1.23 0.97 -7.41
N GLY A 91 0.70 1.58 -6.34
CA GLY A 91 1.28 1.49 -5.00
C GLY A 91 1.33 0.05 -4.47
N SER A 92 0.24 -0.70 -4.60
CA SER A 92 0.21 -2.12 -4.23
C SER A 92 1.14 -2.97 -5.10
N GLY A 93 1.24 -2.67 -6.40
CA GLY A 93 2.10 -3.37 -7.34
C GLY A 93 3.57 -3.20 -6.99
N CYS A 94 3.99 -2.00 -6.61
CA CYS A 94 5.34 -1.75 -6.12
C CYS A 94 5.67 -2.55 -4.85
N LEU A 95 4.75 -2.59 -3.87
CA LEU A 95 4.94 -3.36 -2.64
C LEU A 95 5.02 -4.87 -2.90
N VAL A 96 4.12 -5.40 -3.75
CA VAL A 96 4.12 -6.81 -4.14
C VAL A 96 5.39 -7.17 -4.90
N ALA A 97 5.83 -6.32 -5.84
CA ALA A 97 7.07 -6.53 -6.58
C ALA A 97 8.28 -6.54 -5.64
N GLY A 98 8.38 -5.57 -4.72
CA GLY A 98 9.45 -5.51 -3.70
C GLY A 98 9.48 -6.77 -2.83
N ASN A 99 8.32 -7.28 -2.40
CA ASN A 99 8.23 -8.54 -1.66
C ASN A 99 8.59 -9.76 -2.50
N LEU A 100 8.12 -9.83 -3.75
CA LEU A 100 8.36 -10.98 -4.62
C LEU A 100 9.85 -11.14 -4.90
N PHE A 101 10.50 -10.03 -5.23
CA PHE A 101 11.94 -10.03 -5.40
C PHE A 101 12.69 -10.37 -4.10
N TYR A 102 12.22 -9.94 -2.93
CA TYR A 102 12.83 -10.38 -1.68
C TYR A 102 12.65 -11.89 -1.47
N ALA A 103 11.46 -12.43 -1.74
CA ALA A 103 11.14 -13.84 -1.61
C ALA A 103 12.00 -14.73 -2.52
N THR A 104 12.40 -14.24 -3.71
CA THR A 104 13.28 -15.01 -4.61
C THR A 104 14.69 -15.20 -4.08
N PHE A 105 15.16 -14.34 -3.17
CA PHE A 105 16.53 -14.40 -2.63
C PHE A 105 16.58 -14.82 -1.16
N TYR A 106 15.55 -14.49 -0.36
CA TYR A 106 15.53 -14.70 1.09
C TYR A 106 14.16 -15.17 1.56
N LEU A 107 14.08 -16.40 2.09
CA LEU A 107 12.79 -17.04 2.41
C LEU A 107 12.42 -17.03 3.91
N LYS A 108 13.21 -16.41 4.80
CA LYS A 108 13.05 -16.60 6.26
C LYS A 108 13.32 -15.35 7.11
N THR A 109 12.44 -14.36 7.07
CA THR A 109 12.46 -13.25 8.05
C THR A 109 11.05 -12.86 8.52
N TRP A 110 10.93 -12.45 9.79
CA TRP A 110 9.65 -12.00 10.37
C TRP A 110 9.14 -10.71 9.72
N SER A 111 10.05 -9.80 9.37
CA SER A 111 9.71 -8.57 8.66
C SER A 111 9.10 -8.84 7.28
N PHE A 112 9.51 -9.92 6.60
CA PHE A 112 8.93 -10.33 5.32
C PHE A 112 7.47 -10.78 5.47
N MET A 113 7.15 -11.55 6.52
CA MET A 113 5.77 -11.98 6.79
C MET A 113 4.84 -10.79 7.08
N LEU A 114 5.32 -9.80 7.83
CA LEU A 114 4.60 -8.54 8.09
C LEU A 114 4.41 -7.70 6.83
N SER A 115 5.43 -7.64 5.97
CA SER A 115 5.34 -6.95 4.70
C SER A 115 4.32 -7.61 3.75
N MET A 116 4.32 -8.95 3.71
CA MET A 116 3.38 -9.73 2.90
C MET A 116 1.93 -9.57 3.37
N SER A 117 1.68 -9.52 4.68
CA SER A 117 0.35 -9.24 5.20
C SER A 117 -0.11 -7.80 4.90
N GLY A 118 0.81 -6.82 4.94
CA GLY A 118 0.58 -5.45 4.47
C GLY A 118 0.19 -5.41 2.98
N CYS A 119 0.86 -6.18 2.13
CA CYS A 119 0.54 -6.26 0.70
C CYS A 119 -0.84 -6.89 0.43
N LEU A 120 -1.14 -8.01 1.10
CA LEU A 120 -2.42 -8.69 0.96
C LEU A 120 -3.58 -7.77 1.34
N THR A 121 -3.44 -7.03 2.45
CA THR A 121 -4.46 -6.06 2.89
C THR A 121 -4.63 -4.89 1.90
N ALA A 122 -3.56 -4.41 1.25
CA ALA A 122 -3.66 -3.44 0.15
C ALA A 122 -4.44 -4.00 -1.06
N VAL A 123 -4.17 -5.25 -1.45
CA VAL A 123 -4.88 -5.91 -2.55
C VAL A 123 -6.36 -6.08 -2.21
N TYR A 124 -6.69 -6.45 -0.97
CA TYR A 124 -8.08 -6.50 -0.51
C TYR A 124 -8.76 -5.13 -0.57
N ALA A 125 -8.06 -4.05 -0.22
CA ALA A 125 -8.61 -2.69 -0.36
C ALA A 125 -8.99 -2.36 -1.82
N ILE A 126 -8.16 -2.76 -2.79
CA ILE A 126 -8.46 -2.60 -4.23
C ILE A 126 -9.69 -3.41 -4.62
N LEU A 127 -9.78 -4.67 -4.19
CA LEU A 127 -10.93 -5.54 -4.49
C LEU A 127 -12.23 -4.95 -3.95
N PHE A 128 -12.23 -4.48 -2.69
CA PHE A 128 -13.38 -3.80 -2.09
C PHE A 128 -13.75 -2.50 -2.82
N TYR A 129 -12.76 -1.75 -3.29
CA TYR A 129 -12.99 -0.54 -4.06
C TYR A 129 -13.67 -0.85 -5.40
N VAL A 130 -13.19 -1.86 -6.13
CA VAL A 130 -13.76 -2.28 -7.43
C VAL A 130 -15.17 -2.84 -7.30
N THR A 131 -15.42 -3.70 -6.31
CA THR A 131 -16.77 -4.25 -6.10
C THR A 131 -17.76 -3.14 -5.80
N THR A 132 -17.38 -2.17 -4.97
CA THR A 132 -18.26 -1.05 -4.64
C THR A 132 -18.54 -0.14 -5.84
N LEU A 133 -17.54 0.15 -6.67
CA LEU A 133 -17.73 0.90 -7.92
C LEU A 133 -18.71 0.19 -8.87
N ARG A 134 -18.64 -1.15 -8.97
CA ARG A 134 -19.55 -1.94 -9.81
C ARG A 134 -20.99 -1.91 -9.28
N PHE A 135 -21.19 -1.96 -7.97
CA PHE A 135 -22.52 -1.85 -7.37
C PHE A 135 -23.15 -0.47 -7.62
N ILE A 136 -22.38 0.60 -7.56
CA ILE A 136 -22.87 1.95 -7.85
C ILE A 136 -23.26 2.10 -9.33
N LYS A 137 -22.49 1.51 -10.25
CA LYS A 137 -22.77 1.60 -11.69
C LYS A 137 -23.98 0.78 -12.15
N ARG A 138 -24.50 -0.12 -11.31
CA ARG A 138 -25.69 -0.97 -11.59
C ARG A 138 -27.01 -0.42 -11.04
N LYS A 139 -26.97 0.63 -10.21
CA LYS A 139 -28.17 1.39 -9.80
C LYS A 139 -28.34 2.60 -10.71
#